data_AF-A0A7S0AKT7-F1
#
_entry.id   AF-A0A7S0AKT7-F1
#
_cell.length_a   1.000
_cell.length_b   1.000
_cell.length_c   1.000
_cell.angle_alpha   90.00
_cell.angle_beta   90.00
_cell.angle_gamma   90.00
#
_symmetry.space_group_name_H-M   'P 1'
#
loop_
_entity.id
_entity.type
_entity.pdbx_description
1 polymer ?
#
loop_
_entity_poly.entity_id
_entity_poly.type
_entity_poly.pdbx_seq_one_letter_code
_entity_poly.pdbx_strand_id
1 'polypeptide(L)'
;GKSEDTDTTLMKTAPSGMIRQTTDLWHVSAHHHHNFEIGANEEVDVVVYTRGTSGATFSIADKDHKGETFVSGVDVIHTGKADDENEHPTNVKLTSDERIAGPSHIKIKADSKSGRFAKTETFLIVLNFYPKSS
;
A
#
# COMPACT_ATOMS: atom_id res chain seq x y z
N GLY A 1 26.11 -1.06 8.16
CA GLY A 1 26.19 0.31 7.62
C GLY A 1 25.28 1.19 8.44
N LYS A 2 25.65 2.44 8.69
CA LYS A 2 24.78 3.42 9.34
C LYS A 2 23.88 4.06 8.27
N SER A 3 22.97 3.28 7.72
CA SER A 3 21.86 3.80 6.93
C SER A 3 20.79 4.29 7.89
N GLU A 4 20.20 5.44 7.57
CA GLU A 4 19.07 6.00 8.30
C GLU A 4 17.90 4.99 8.25
N ASP A 5 17.15 4.87 9.36
CA ASP A 5 16.03 3.95 9.44
C ASP A 5 15.01 4.26 8.34
N THR A 6 14.47 3.22 7.69
CA THR A 6 13.48 3.34 6.61
C THR A 6 12.28 4.14 7.10
N ASP A 7 11.84 3.88 8.34
CA ASP A 7 10.72 4.58 8.97
C ASP A 7 11.04 6.07 9.18
N THR A 8 12.29 6.39 9.54
CA THR A 8 12.73 7.78 9.71
C THR A 8 12.79 8.53 8.38
N THR A 9 13.22 7.86 7.32
CA THR A 9 13.33 8.45 5.97
C THR A 9 11.94 8.68 5.37
N LEU A 10 11.02 7.72 5.51
CA LEU A 10 9.66 7.83 5.00
C LEU A 10 8.85 8.91 5.73
N MET A 11 9.07 9.08 7.04
CA MET A 11 8.46 10.16 7.82
C MET A 11 8.91 11.57 7.36
N LYS A 12 10.15 11.73 6.84
CA LYS A 12 10.60 13.02 6.27
C LYS A 12 9.88 13.38 4.98
N THR A 13 9.44 12.38 4.23
CA THR A 13 8.65 12.54 3.00
C THR A 13 7.16 12.36 3.23
N ALA A 14 6.73 12.17 4.48
CA ALA A 14 5.34 11.91 4.78
C ALA A 14 4.49 13.16 4.49
N PRO A 15 3.28 13.00 3.94
CA PRO A 15 2.40 14.12 3.69
C PRO A 15 2.05 14.87 4.99
N SER A 16 1.88 16.19 4.90
CA SER A 16 1.53 17.03 6.04
C SER A 16 0.20 16.61 6.68
N GLY A 17 0.12 16.69 8.01
CA GLY A 17 -1.11 16.42 8.77
C GLY A 17 -1.32 14.96 9.18
N MET A 18 -0.38 14.07 8.85
CA MET A 18 -0.40 12.67 9.29
C MET A 18 -0.08 12.55 10.79
N ILE A 19 -0.81 11.69 11.51
CA ILE A 19 -0.59 11.39 12.93
C ILE A 19 0.26 10.14 13.16
N ARG A 20 0.24 9.17 12.24
CA ARG A 20 1.13 8.00 12.24
C ARG A 20 1.24 7.39 10.86
N GLN A 21 2.31 6.65 10.64
CA GLN A 21 2.53 5.85 9.44
C GLN A 21 2.70 4.38 9.83
N THR A 22 2.32 3.48 8.93
CA THR A 22 2.64 2.06 9.02
C THR A 22 3.10 1.58 7.66
N THR A 23 4.15 0.78 7.64
CA THR A 23 4.69 0.22 6.41
C THR A 23 4.79 -1.29 6.47
N ASP A 24 4.54 -1.96 5.36
CA ASP A 24 4.71 -3.40 5.24
C ASP A 24 5.33 -3.75 3.88
N LEU A 25 6.35 -4.62 3.87
CA LEU A 25 7.07 -5.01 2.66
C LEU A 25 6.60 -6.38 2.21
N TRP A 26 5.88 -6.41 1.11
CA TRP A 26 5.25 -7.62 0.59
C TRP A 26 6.06 -8.23 -0.54
N HIS A 27 6.26 -9.54 -0.45
CA HIS A 27 6.82 -10.38 -1.50
C HIS A 27 5.67 -11.24 -2.07
N VAL A 28 5.18 -10.87 -3.25
CA VAL A 28 3.96 -11.44 -3.83
C VAL A 28 4.34 -12.34 -5.01
N SER A 29 4.09 -13.65 -4.87
CA SER A 29 4.30 -14.65 -5.94
C SER A 29 3.00 -15.08 -6.63
N ALA A 30 1.89 -15.10 -5.89
CA ALA A 30 0.56 -15.42 -6.42
C ALA A 30 -0.48 -14.52 -5.77
N HIS A 31 -0.64 -14.61 -4.45
CA HIS A 31 -1.62 -13.84 -3.69
C HIS A 31 -1.04 -13.49 -2.32
N HIS A 32 -1.32 -12.29 -1.83
CA HIS A 32 -0.99 -11.87 -0.47
C HIS A 32 -2.10 -11.01 0.11
N HIS A 33 -2.26 -11.01 1.43
CA HIS A 33 -3.13 -10.08 2.11
C HIS A 33 -2.69 -9.84 3.55
N HIS A 34 -3.00 -8.66 4.07
CA HIS A 34 -2.85 -8.30 5.47
C HIS A 34 -4.06 -7.47 5.90
N ASN A 35 -4.47 -7.61 7.17
CA ASN A 35 -5.51 -6.77 7.76
C ASN A 35 -4.91 -5.65 8.60
N PHE A 36 -5.46 -4.44 8.50
CA PHE A 36 -5.04 -3.29 9.29
C PHE A 36 -6.24 -2.71 10.04
N GLU A 37 -5.99 -2.14 11.21
CA GLU A 37 -6.98 -1.45 12.01
C GLU A 37 -6.85 0.07 11.85
N ILE A 38 -8.01 0.73 11.68
CA ILE A 38 -8.14 2.18 11.63
C ILE A 38 -8.93 2.59 12.87
N GLY A 39 -8.35 3.45 13.70
CA GLY A 39 -8.98 3.93 14.93
C GLY A 39 -10.18 4.84 14.68
N ALA A 40 -11.05 4.99 15.68
CA ALA A 40 -12.33 5.71 15.54
C ALA A 40 -12.21 7.19 15.10
N ASN A 41 -11.09 7.83 15.40
CA ASN A 41 -10.81 9.23 15.05
C ASN A 41 -9.72 9.34 13.97
N GLU A 42 -9.48 8.26 13.23
CA GLU A 42 -8.48 8.21 12.17
C GLU A 42 -9.15 8.04 10.81
N GLU A 43 -8.49 8.53 9.77
CA GLU A 43 -8.75 8.19 8.38
C GLU A 43 -7.41 7.80 7.72
N VAL A 44 -7.42 6.83 6.81
CA VAL A 44 -6.18 6.28 6.25
C VAL A 44 -6.11 6.48 4.74
N ASP A 45 -4.91 6.83 4.28
CA ASP A 45 -4.49 6.84 2.88
C ASP A 45 -3.51 5.69 2.64
N VAL A 46 -3.77 4.87 1.63
CA VAL A 46 -2.95 3.70 1.29
C VAL A 46 -2.22 3.96 -0.02
N VAL A 47 -0.89 3.89 0.03
CA VAL A 47 0.00 4.06 -1.13
C VAL A 47 0.85 2.81 -1.29
N VAL A 48 0.98 2.34 -2.53
CA VAL A 48 1.83 1.19 -2.88
C VAL A 48 2.98 1.66 -3.73
N TYR A 49 4.19 1.25 -3.37
CA TYR A 49 5.41 1.50 -4.13
C TYR A 49 5.92 0.19 -4.72
N THR A 50 6.39 0.22 -5.96
CA THR A 50 7.03 -0.94 -6.59
C THR A 50 8.04 -0.56 -7.67
N ARG A 51 9.02 -1.44 -7.86
CA ARG A 51 9.85 -1.50 -9.07
C ARG A 51 9.55 -2.75 -9.91
N GLY A 52 8.56 -3.54 -9.52
CA GLY A 52 8.17 -4.76 -10.19
C GLY A 52 7.46 -4.49 -11.50
N THR A 53 8.02 -5.02 -12.59
CA THR A 53 7.49 -4.82 -13.95
C THR A 53 6.39 -5.82 -14.31
N SER A 54 6.22 -6.89 -13.52
CA SER A 54 5.07 -7.79 -13.70
C SER A 54 3.80 -7.22 -13.07
N GLY A 55 3.96 -6.53 -11.94
CA GLY A 55 2.88 -5.88 -11.20
C GLY A 55 1.92 -6.83 -10.48
N ALA A 56 0.99 -6.23 -9.74
CA ALA A 56 -0.11 -6.91 -9.05
C ALA A 56 -1.36 -6.03 -9.05
N THR A 57 -2.52 -6.66 -8.93
CA THR A 57 -3.80 -5.98 -8.74
C THR A 57 -4.09 -5.90 -7.24
N PHE A 58 -4.31 -4.69 -6.73
CA PHE A 58 -4.58 -4.43 -5.32
C PHE A 58 -6.06 -4.14 -5.09
N SER A 59 -6.59 -4.60 -3.95
CA SER A 59 -7.94 -4.22 -3.50
C SER A 59 -7.97 -4.02 -1.99
N ILE A 60 -8.92 -3.21 -1.53
CA ILE A 60 -9.15 -2.95 -0.10
C ILE A 60 -10.61 -3.22 0.20
N ALA A 61 -10.87 -4.16 1.08
CA ALA A 61 -12.21 -4.55 1.50
C ALA A 61 -12.40 -4.38 3.01
N ASP A 62 -13.65 -4.21 3.45
CA ASP A 62 -13.98 -4.35 4.86
C ASP A 62 -13.82 -5.82 5.26
N LYS A 63 -13.03 -6.07 6.32
CA LYS A 63 -12.78 -7.40 6.86
C LYS A 63 -14.02 -7.95 7.57
N ASP A 64 -14.77 -7.09 8.24
CA ASP A 64 -15.91 -7.44 9.09
C ASP A 64 -17.21 -7.47 8.28
N HIS A 65 -17.32 -6.64 7.25
CA HIS A 65 -18.49 -6.58 6.35
C HIS A 65 -18.21 -7.25 5.00
N LYS A 66 -18.52 -8.55 4.91
CA LYS A 66 -18.30 -9.33 3.69
C LYS A 66 -19.07 -8.75 2.50
N GLY A 67 -18.34 -8.30 1.49
CA GLY A 67 -18.89 -7.75 0.24
C GLY A 67 -18.70 -6.24 0.12
N GLU A 68 -18.38 -5.55 1.21
CA GLU A 68 -18.05 -4.14 1.19
C GLU A 68 -16.59 -3.94 0.75
N THR A 69 -16.40 -3.10 -0.27
CA THR A 69 -15.10 -2.85 -0.89
C THR A 69 -14.88 -1.35 -0.95
N PHE A 70 -13.79 -0.89 -0.34
CA PHE A 70 -13.38 0.52 -0.39
C PHE A 70 -12.62 0.84 -1.69
N VAL A 71 -11.79 -0.10 -2.14
CA VAL A 71 -11.01 0.04 -3.39
C VAL A 71 -11.11 -1.24 -4.20
N SER A 72 -11.68 -1.13 -5.41
CA SER A 72 -11.87 -2.23 -6.34
C SER A 72 -10.72 -2.29 -7.35
N GLY A 73 -9.82 -3.26 -7.15
CA GLY A 73 -8.89 -3.75 -8.18
C GLY A 73 -8.08 -2.67 -8.90
N VAL A 74 -7.05 -2.15 -8.26
CA VAL A 74 -6.11 -1.18 -8.82
C VAL A 74 -4.83 -1.88 -9.24
N ASP A 75 -4.47 -1.74 -10.50
CA ASP A 75 -3.24 -2.30 -11.04
C ASP A 75 -2.03 -1.45 -10.67
N VAL A 76 -1.06 -2.08 -10.00
CA VAL A 76 0.20 -1.45 -9.61
C VAL A 76 1.35 -2.17 -10.29
N ILE A 77 2.00 -1.49 -11.23
CA ILE A 77 3.06 -2.01 -12.09
C ILE A 77 4.08 -0.92 -12.35
N HIS A 78 5.36 -1.26 -12.28
CA HIS A 78 6.42 -0.35 -12.68
C HIS A 78 6.59 -0.39 -14.21
N THR A 79 6.49 0.77 -14.86
CA THR A 79 6.66 0.92 -16.31
C THR A 79 8.08 1.32 -16.71
N GLY A 80 8.94 1.54 -15.73
CA GLY A 80 10.33 1.93 -15.90
C GLY A 80 11.31 0.77 -16.08
N LYS A 81 12.60 1.10 -16.06
CA LYS A 81 13.70 0.12 -16.06
C LYS A 81 13.95 -0.35 -14.63
N ALA A 82 13.57 -1.60 -14.36
CA ALA A 82 13.70 -2.19 -13.02
C ALA A 82 15.15 -2.28 -12.50
N ASP A 83 16.15 -2.20 -13.37
CA ASP A 83 17.58 -2.28 -13.07
C ASP A 83 18.30 -0.93 -12.97
N ASP A 84 17.64 0.19 -13.33
CA ASP A 84 18.25 1.52 -13.20
C ASP A 84 18.13 2.04 -11.76
N GLU A 85 19.22 1.99 -10.98
CA GLU A 85 19.21 2.43 -9.57
C GLU A 85 18.85 3.92 -9.38
N ASN A 86 18.91 4.74 -10.43
CA ASN A 86 18.54 6.16 -10.36
C ASN A 86 17.04 6.39 -10.61
N GLU A 87 16.32 5.37 -11.08
CA GLU A 87 14.90 5.48 -11.34
C GLU A 87 14.09 5.27 -10.04
N HIS A 88 13.19 6.21 -9.77
CA HIS A 88 12.30 6.12 -8.63
C HIS A 88 11.27 5.00 -8.81
N PRO A 89 10.85 4.34 -7.72
CA PRO A 89 9.76 3.38 -7.79
C PRO A 89 8.47 4.06 -8.27
N THR A 90 7.65 3.30 -8.99
CA THR A 90 6.27 3.70 -9.22
C THR A 90 5.55 3.75 -7.88
N ASN A 91 4.82 4.83 -7.63
CA ASN A 91 3.92 4.95 -6.49
C ASN A 91 2.49 5.08 -6.99
N VAL A 92 1.57 4.39 -6.32
CA VAL A 92 0.14 4.43 -6.64
C VAL A 92 -0.63 4.59 -5.35
N LYS A 93 -1.39 5.68 -5.25
CA LYS A 93 -2.35 5.91 -4.17
C LYS A 93 -3.61 5.13 -4.49
N LEU A 94 -3.89 4.08 -3.70
CA LEU A 94 -5.04 3.20 -3.88
C LEU A 94 -6.36 3.91 -3.50
N THR A 95 -6.30 4.72 -2.45
CA THR A 95 -7.40 5.55 -1.94
C THR A 95 -7.40 6.92 -2.63
N SER A 96 -7.42 6.93 -3.96
CA SER A 96 -7.32 8.17 -4.76
C SER A 96 -8.47 9.14 -4.51
N ASP A 97 -9.66 8.59 -4.30
CA ASP A 97 -10.92 9.35 -4.26
C ASP A 97 -11.20 9.86 -2.84
N GLU A 98 -11.11 8.96 -1.85
CA GLU A 98 -11.33 9.28 -0.45
C GLU A 98 -10.47 8.41 0.48
N ARG A 99 -10.12 8.95 1.65
CA ARG A 99 -9.48 8.20 2.72
C ARG A 99 -10.51 7.31 3.40
N ILE A 100 -10.09 6.13 3.84
CA ILE A 100 -10.98 5.20 4.55
C ILE A 100 -11.08 5.65 6.01
N ALA A 101 -12.26 6.06 6.44
CA ALA A 101 -12.50 6.52 7.80
C ALA A 101 -12.69 5.35 8.78
N GLY A 102 -12.15 5.49 9.98
CA GLY A 102 -12.39 4.57 11.08
C GLY A 102 -13.67 4.90 11.89
N PRO A 103 -14.05 4.00 12.83
CA PRO A 103 -13.37 2.74 13.14
C PRO A 103 -13.65 1.67 12.08
N SER A 104 -12.61 0.99 11.59
CA SER A 104 -12.76 -0.07 10.58
C SER A 104 -11.58 -1.03 10.60
N HIS A 105 -11.84 -2.27 10.19
CA HIS A 105 -10.81 -3.26 9.89
C HIS A 105 -10.73 -3.46 8.37
N ILE A 106 -9.66 -2.98 7.76
CA ILE A 106 -9.46 -3.14 6.32
C ILE A 106 -8.64 -4.39 6.03
N LYS A 107 -8.97 -5.08 4.95
CA LYS A 107 -8.18 -6.15 4.36
C LYS A 107 -7.62 -5.68 3.02
N ILE A 108 -6.31 -5.43 2.98
CA ILE A 108 -5.59 -5.13 1.75
C ILE A 108 -5.19 -6.46 1.11
N LYS A 109 -5.49 -6.64 -0.17
CA LYS A 109 -5.15 -7.84 -0.95
C LYS A 109 -4.32 -7.46 -2.16
N ALA A 110 -3.38 -8.32 -2.52
CA ALA A 110 -2.59 -8.23 -3.74
C ALA A 110 -2.67 -9.56 -4.50
N ASP A 111 -3.10 -9.49 -5.75
CA ASP A 111 -3.15 -10.62 -6.67
C ASP A 111 -2.08 -10.39 -7.76
N SER A 112 -1.07 -11.27 -7.80
CA SER A 112 0.02 -11.18 -8.76
C SER A 112 -0.51 -11.29 -10.19
N LYS A 113 -0.06 -10.38 -11.07
CA LYS A 113 -0.38 -10.47 -12.50
C LYS A 113 0.45 -11.52 -13.22
N SER A 114 1.64 -11.81 -12.69
CA SER A 114 2.46 -12.91 -13.14
C SER A 114 2.07 -14.15 -12.34
N GLY A 115 1.41 -15.12 -12.98
CA GLY A 115 0.82 -16.29 -12.31
C GLY A 115 1.80 -17.07 -11.40
N ARG A 116 1.27 -18.06 -10.66
CA ARG A 116 1.93 -18.76 -9.53
C ARG A 116 3.38 -19.24 -9.70
N PHE A 117 3.86 -19.46 -10.92
CA PHE A 117 5.22 -19.93 -11.22
C PHE A 117 6.18 -18.82 -11.68
N ALA A 118 5.73 -17.57 -11.65
CA ALA A 118 6.54 -16.43 -12.05
C ALA A 118 7.40 -15.88 -10.91
N LYS A 119 8.21 -14.89 -11.26
CA LYS A 119 9.06 -14.15 -10.32
C LYS A 119 8.21 -13.54 -9.21
N THR A 120 8.68 -13.67 -7.98
CA THR A 120 8.09 -12.95 -6.83
C THR A 120 8.40 -11.47 -6.97
N GLU A 121 7.37 -10.63 -6.94
CA GLU A 121 7.49 -9.19 -7.00
C GLU A 121 7.44 -8.57 -5.61
N THR A 122 8.10 -7.42 -5.46
CA THR A 122 8.18 -6.70 -4.18
C THR A 122 7.35 -5.43 -4.24
N PHE A 123 6.53 -5.23 -3.21
CA PHE A 123 5.68 -4.06 -3.04
C PHE A 123 5.86 -3.51 -1.63
N LEU A 124 6.11 -2.22 -1.50
CA LEU A 124 6.07 -1.53 -0.20
C LEU A 124 4.69 -0.91 -0.05
N ILE A 125 3.95 -1.38 0.95
CA ILE A 125 2.63 -0.85 1.31
C ILE A 125 2.84 0.20 2.40
N VAL A 126 2.32 1.40 2.18
CA VAL A 126 2.41 2.52 3.11
C VAL A 126 1.00 2.97 3.47
N LEU A 127 0.68 2.93 4.77
CA LEU A 127 -0.56 3.43 5.34
C LEU A 127 -0.25 4.72 6.09
N ASN A 128 -0.79 5.83 5.59
CA ASN A 128 -0.67 7.15 6.23
C ASN A 128 -1.98 7.45 6.95
N PHE A 129 -1.94 7.57 8.27
CA PHE A 129 -3.11 7.85 9.09
C PHE A 129 -3.19 9.33 9.43
N TYR A 130 -4.37 9.90 9.29
CA TYR A 130 -4.68 11.31 9.56
C TYR A 130 -5.77 11.40 10.63
N PRO A 131 -5.90 12.53 11.34
CA PRO A 131 -7.11 12.81 12.11
C PRO A 131 -8.31 12.80 11.17
N LYS A 132 -9.41 12.18 11.60
CA LYS A 132 -10.67 12.18 10.85
C LYS A 132 -11.11 13.63 10.60
N SER A 133 -11.38 13.96 9.35
CA SER A 133 -11.92 15.28 8.98
C SER A 133 -13.30 15.45 9.62
N SER A 134 -13.54 16.58 10.30
CA SER A 134 -14.80 16.90 10.99
C SER A 134 -15.93 17.24 10.03
#